data_AF-A0A7W9SSM7-F1
#
_entry.id   AF-A0A7W9SSM7-F1
#
_cell.length_a   1.000
_cell.length_b   1.000
_cell.length_c   1.000
_cell.angle_alpha   90.00
_cell.angle_beta   90.00
_cell.angle_gamma   90.00
#
_symmetry.space_group_name_H-M   'P 1'
#
loop_
_entity.id
_entity.type
_entity.pdbx_description
1 polymer ?
#
loop_
_entity_poly.entity_id
_entity_poly.type
_entity_poly.pdbx_seq_one_letter_code
_entity_poly.pdbx_strand_id
1 'polypeptide(L)'
;MDMLRVALEGCPETIWNSGTPPRQFWRLAYHALFYTHLYLEVTEADFQAWEKHRDEVESDQERERLDATPYTREELLEYWALVDAHIDTQFDKIDLSAPECGIPWYTLPKLDHVILNLRHLSEHGGQLRDRVMEAGVDQRWFTRR
;
A
#
# COMPACT_ATOMS: atom_id res chain seq x y z
N MET A 1 -5.83 8.10 2.63
CA MET A 1 -4.43 7.77 2.27
C MET A 1 -3.82 8.74 1.26
N ASP A 2 -3.91 10.05 1.52
CA ASP A 2 -3.70 11.07 0.48
C ASP A 2 -2.26 11.21 -0.02
N MET A 3 -1.26 11.03 0.85
CA MET A 3 0.14 11.14 0.42
C MET A 3 0.51 10.11 -0.64
N LEU A 4 -0.06 8.90 -0.56
CA LEU A 4 0.16 7.85 -1.55
C LEU A 4 -0.51 8.19 -2.88
N ARG A 5 -1.74 8.72 -2.85
CA ARG A 5 -2.45 9.20 -4.05
C ARG A 5 -1.67 10.28 -4.78
N VAL A 6 -1.20 11.29 -4.05
CA VAL A 6 -0.44 12.41 -4.61
C VAL A 6 0.85 11.91 -5.29
N ALA A 7 1.54 10.94 -4.69
CA ALA A 7 2.70 10.30 -5.32
C ALA A 7 2.34 9.53 -6.61
N LEU A 8 1.23 8.78 -6.61
CA LEU A 8 0.74 8.05 -7.78
C LEU A 8 0.37 9.00 -8.93
N GLU A 9 -0.38 10.06 -8.64
CA GLU A 9 -0.80 11.07 -9.62
C GLU A 9 0.41 11.82 -10.19
N GLY A 10 1.35 12.21 -9.32
CA GLY A 10 2.51 13.02 -9.67
C GLY A 10 3.68 12.27 -10.31
N CYS A 11 3.66 10.93 -10.31
CA CYS A 11 4.76 10.13 -10.82
C CYS A 11 4.95 10.31 -12.34
N PRO A 12 6.14 10.73 -12.83
CA PRO A 12 6.45 10.73 -14.26
C PRO A 12 6.47 9.32 -14.84
N GLU A 13 6.01 9.18 -16.08
CA GLU A 13 6.01 7.89 -16.78
C GLU A 13 7.43 7.29 -16.92
N THR A 14 8.43 8.15 -17.05
CA THR A 14 9.85 7.77 -17.15
C THR A 14 10.38 7.01 -15.93
N ILE A 15 9.77 7.19 -14.76
CA ILE A 15 10.18 6.50 -13.53
C ILE A 15 9.19 5.43 -13.05
N TRP A 16 8.04 5.28 -13.71
CA TRP A 16 6.97 4.37 -13.30
C TRP A 16 7.44 2.91 -13.15
N ASN A 17 8.22 2.42 -14.13
CA ASN A 17 8.84 1.10 -14.11
C ASN A 17 10.36 1.14 -13.83
N SER A 18 10.85 2.24 -13.24
CA SER A 18 12.27 2.38 -12.89
C SER A 18 12.56 1.85 -11.48
N GLY A 19 13.81 1.43 -11.24
CA GLY A 19 14.28 0.89 -9.98
C GLY A 19 14.77 -0.56 -10.11
N THR A 20 15.55 -1.02 -9.14
CA THR A 20 15.99 -2.43 -9.08
C THR A 20 14.80 -3.30 -8.66
N PRO A 21 14.43 -4.35 -9.41
CA PRO A 21 13.45 -5.33 -8.94
C PRO A 21 13.80 -5.82 -7.53
N PRO A 22 12.82 -5.97 -6.62
CA PRO A 22 11.38 -5.76 -6.75
C PRO A 22 10.90 -4.32 -6.47
N ARG A 23 11.82 -3.36 -6.37
CA ARG A 23 11.58 -2.00 -5.87
C ARG A 23 11.21 -0.99 -6.95
N GLN A 24 10.64 -1.43 -8.08
CA GLN A 24 10.11 -0.51 -9.08
C GLN A 24 9.01 0.36 -8.47
N PHE A 25 8.82 1.58 -9.00
CA PHE A 25 7.85 2.52 -8.43
C PHE A 25 6.44 1.92 -8.34
N TRP A 26 5.91 1.42 -9.45
CA TRP A 26 4.56 0.81 -9.48
C TRP A 26 4.42 -0.34 -8.48
N ARG A 27 5.46 -1.16 -8.32
CA ARG A 27 5.43 -2.35 -7.47
C ARG A 27 5.49 -1.97 -6.00
N LEU A 28 6.30 -0.97 -5.64
CA LEU A 28 6.33 -0.44 -4.30
C LEU A 28 5.00 0.21 -3.91
N ALA A 29 4.36 0.92 -4.84
CA ALA A 29 3.02 1.48 -4.62
C ALA A 29 1.96 0.38 -4.47
N TYR A 30 2.03 -0.67 -5.30
CA TYR A 30 1.16 -1.82 -5.17
C TYR A 30 1.35 -2.56 -3.83
N HIS A 31 2.60 -2.79 -3.41
CA HIS A 31 2.94 -3.36 -2.10
C HIS A 31 2.32 -2.54 -0.95
N ALA A 32 2.48 -1.22 -1.00
CA ALA A 32 1.91 -0.33 0.01
C ALA A 32 0.39 -0.47 0.10
N LEU A 33 -0.30 -0.45 -1.05
CA LEU A 33 -1.76 -0.62 -1.12
C LEU A 33 -2.21 -1.99 -0.64
N PHE A 34 -1.57 -3.06 -1.10
CA PHE A 34 -1.93 -4.43 -0.77
C PHE A 34 -1.87 -4.68 0.74
N TYR A 35 -0.73 -4.38 1.37
CA TYR A 35 -0.58 -4.61 2.80
C TYR A 35 -1.41 -3.64 3.63
N THR A 36 -1.65 -2.42 3.16
CA THR A 36 -2.60 -1.54 3.85
C THR A 36 -4.00 -2.13 3.84
N HIS A 37 -4.46 -2.64 2.70
CA HIS A 37 -5.75 -3.29 2.55
C HIS A 37 -5.86 -4.53 3.43
N LEU A 38 -4.90 -5.44 3.36
CA LEU A 38 -4.84 -6.64 4.17
C LEU A 38 -4.85 -6.33 5.67
N TYR A 39 -4.09 -5.33 6.10
CA TYR A 39 -3.97 -4.97 7.51
C TYR A 39 -5.13 -4.14 8.07
N LEU A 40 -6.06 -3.70 7.21
CA LEU A 40 -7.36 -3.16 7.63
C LEU A 40 -8.36 -4.26 7.99
N GLU A 41 -8.08 -5.53 7.67
CA GLU A 41 -9.00 -6.61 7.99
C GLU A 41 -8.96 -7.02 9.47
N VAL A 42 -10.06 -7.62 9.93
CA VAL A 42 -10.15 -8.17 11.28
C VAL A 42 -9.20 -9.36 11.41
N THR A 43 -9.18 -10.25 10.43
CA THR A 43 -8.22 -11.36 10.30
C THR A 43 -7.73 -11.51 8.86
N GLU A 44 -6.63 -12.23 8.67
CA GLU A 44 -6.17 -12.60 7.32
C GLU A 44 -7.25 -13.34 6.51
N ALA A 45 -8.08 -14.17 7.17
CA ALA A 45 -9.11 -14.95 6.49
C ALA A 45 -10.28 -14.10 5.97
N ASP A 46 -10.47 -12.88 6.50
CA ASP A 46 -11.48 -11.94 6.03
C ASP A 46 -11.04 -11.20 4.75
N PHE A 47 -9.74 -11.26 4.43
CA PHE A 47 -9.17 -10.53 3.32
C PHE A 47 -9.68 -11.02 1.97
N GLN A 48 -10.19 -10.06 1.19
CA GLN A 48 -10.53 -10.26 -0.20
C GLN A 48 -9.61 -9.40 -1.06
N ALA A 49 -8.74 -10.06 -1.82
CA ALA A 49 -7.84 -9.38 -2.72
C ALA A 49 -8.63 -8.57 -3.77
N TRP A 50 -8.03 -7.46 -4.21
CA TRP A 50 -8.56 -6.68 -5.32
C TRP A 50 -8.68 -7.54 -6.58
N GLU A 51 -9.70 -7.29 -7.40
CA GLU A 51 -10.03 -8.09 -8.59
C GLU A 51 -8.84 -8.28 -9.55
N LYS A 52 -7.95 -7.28 -9.64
CA LYS A 52 -6.76 -7.32 -10.50
C LYS A 52 -5.50 -7.80 -9.78
N HIS A 53 -5.61 -8.34 -8.57
CA HIS A 53 -4.50 -8.92 -7.84
C HIS A 53 -3.81 -10.01 -8.68
N ARG A 54 -2.48 -9.97 -8.68
CA ARG A 54 -1.62 -11.01 -9.24
C ARG A 54 -0.73 -11.54 -8.14
N ASP A 55 -0.68 -12.86 -8.02
CA ASP A 55 0.09 -13.56 -7.01
C ASP A 55 1.57 -13.12 -7.01
N GLU A 56 2.16 -13.03 -5.81
CA GLU A 56 3.57 -12.73 -5.55
C GLU A 56 4.03 -11.29 -5.89
N VAL A 57 3.20 -10.48 -6.56
CA VAL A 57 3.54 -9.10 -6.93
C VAL A 57 3.63 -8.19 -5.72
N GLU A 58 2.85 -8.47 -4.67
CA GLU A 58 2.84 -7.76 -3.39
C GLU A 58 4.13 -7.93 -2.59
N SER A 59 4.91 -8.98 -2.86
CA SER A 59 6.15 -9.25 -2.14
C SER A 59 7.18 -8.13 -2.40
N ASP A 60 7.88 -7.69 -1.36
CA ASP A 60 9.05 -6.82 -1.46
C ASP A 60 10.36 -7.61 -1.69
N GLN A 61 10.24 -8.93 -1.89
CA GLN A 61 11.30 -9.85 -2.25
C GLN A 61 11.15 -10.34 -3.69
N GLU A 62 12.26 -10.72 -4.30
CA GLU A 62 12.24 -11.44 -5.57
C GLU A 62 11.61 -12.82 -5.39
N ARG A 63 10.79 -13.22 -6.34
CA ARG A 63 10.02 -14.47 -6.34
C ARG A 63 10.14 -15.13 -7.71
N GLU A 64 10.06 -16.45 -7.75
CA GLU A 64 10.32 -17.24 -8.96
C GLU A 64 9.26 -17.02 -10.04
N ARG A 65 8.01 -16.70 -9.67
CA ARG A 65 6.88 -16.60 -10.61
C ARG A 65 6.39 -15.17 -10.80
N LEU A 66 7.29 -14.21 -10.55
CA LEU A 66 6.91 -12.82 -10.55
C LEU A 66 6.48 -12.33 -11.94
N ASP A 67 5.21 -11.96 -12.08
CA ASP A 67 4.77 -11.17 -13.24
C ASP A 67 5.38 -9.76 -13.16
N ALA A 68 6.34 -9.49 -14.04
CA ALA A 68 7.02 -8.21 -14.11
C ALA A 68 6.24 -7.15 -14.89
N THR A 69 5.05 -7.46 -15.40
CA THR A 69 4.21 -6.52 -16.13
C THR A 69 3.73 -5.41 -15.17
N PRO A 70 4.08 -4.14 -15.40
CA PRO A 70 3.65 -3.06 -14.52
C PRO A 70 2.13 -2.91 -14.51
N TYR A 71 1.55 -2.72 -13.31
CA TYR A 71 0.23 -2.10 -13.25
C TYR A 71 0.30 -0.69 -13.82
N THR A 72 -0.74 -0.28 -14.53
CA THR A 72 -0.90 1.11 -14.97
C THR A 72 -1.16 2.01 -13.76
N ARG A 73 -0.99 3.32 -13.96
CA ARG A 73 -1.29 4.32 -12.92
C ARG A 73 -2.77 4.32 -12.58
N GLU A 74 -3.61 4.20 -13.60
CA GLU A 74 -5.07 4.17 -13.48
C GLU A 74 -5.52 2.98 -12.65
N GLU A 75 -4.91 1.81 -12.87
CA GLU A 75 -5.13 0.60 -12.08
C GLU A 75 -4.76 0.79 -10.60
N LEU A 76 -3.60 1.38 -10.30
CA LEU A 76 -3.21 1.60 -8.91
C LEU A 76 -4.03 2.70 -8.23
N LEU A 77 -4.51 3.70 -8.98
CA LEU A 77 -5.45 4.71 -8.47
C LEU A 77 -6.85 4.13 -8.22
N GLU A 78 -7.30 3.21 -9.07
CA GLU A 78 -8.51 2.42 -8.85
C GLU A 78 -8.40 1.61 -7.56
N TYR A 79 -7.28 0.90 -7.37
CA TYR A 79 -7.06 0.15 -6.13
C TYR A 79 -6.96 1.07 -4.91
N TRP A 80 -6.26 2.20 -5.03
CA TRP A 80 -6.21 3.20 -3.96
C TRP A 80 -7.62 3.65 -3.54
N ALA A 81 -8.51 3.93 -4.50
CA ALA A 81 -9.87 4.39 -4.21
C ALA A 81 -10.70 3.32 -3.49
N LEU A 82 -10.51 2.04 -3.87
CA LEU A 82 -11.12 0.91 -3.17
C LEU A 82 -10.66 0.87 -1.71
N VAL A 83 -9.35 0.93 -1.45
CA VAL A 83 -8.82 0.87 -0.09
C VAL A 83 -9.26 2.08 0.73
N ASP A 84 -9.24 3.29 0.16
CA ASP A 84 -9.64 4.52 0.86
C ASP A 84 -11.12 4.49 1.28
N ALA A 85 -12.00 3.98 0.42
CA ALA A 85 -13.42 3.80 0.74
C ALA A 85 -13.71 2.72 1.79
N HIS A 86 -12.80 1.75 1.94
CA HIS A 86 -12.95 0.62 2.86
C HIS A 86 -12.61 0.99 4.31
N ILE A 87 -11.76 2.01 4.53
CA ILE A 87 -11.20 2.37 5.84
C ILE A 87 -12.29 2.53 6.91
N ASP A 88 -13.25 3.44 6.72
CA ASP A 88 -14.23 3.77 7.77
C ASP A 88 -15.06 2.54 8.16
N THR A 89 -15.49 1.75 7.18
CA THR A 89 -16.30 0.54 7.42
C THR A 89 -15.54 -0.54 8.17
N GLN A 90 -14.22 -0.63 7.97
CA GLN A 90 -13.39 -1.61 8.68
C GLN A 90 -13.06 -1.16 10.09
N PHE A 91 -12.81 0.13 10.30
CA PHE A 91 -12.57 0.67 11.63
C PHE A 91 -13.76 0.49 12.56
N ASP A 92 -15.00 0.50 12.04
CA ASP A 92 -16.20 0.19 12.82
C ASP A 92 -16.26 -1.29 13.29
N LYS A 93 -15.53 -2.19 12.65
CA LYS A 93 -15.50 -3.64 12.98
C LYS A 93 -14.32 -4.03 13.85
N ILE A 94 -13.26 -3.23 13.88
CA ILE A 94 -12.01 -3.55 14.57
C ILE A 94 -12.19 -3.35 16.08
N ASP A 95 -12.04 -4.43 16.86
CA ASP A 95 -11.82 -4.32 18.31
C ASP A 95 -10.35 -3.98 18.59
N LEU A 96 -10.07 -2.71 18.87
CA LEU A 96 -8.72 -2.23 19.19
C LEU A 96 -8.16 -2.83 20.49
N SER A 97 -9.02 -3.36 21.38
CA SER A 97 -8.60 -3.98 22.63
C SER A 97 -8.25 -5.46 22.50
N ALA A 98 -8.49 -6.05 21.31
CA ALA A 98 -8.22 -7.46 21.07
C ALA A 98 -6.72 -7.79 21.31
N PRO A 99 -6.43 -8.86 22.08
CA PRO A 99 -5.06 -9.24 22.42
C PRO A 99 -4.29 -9.80 21.22
N GLU A 100 -4.99 -10.19 20.15
CA GLU A 100 -4.43 -10.73 18.92
C GLU A 100 -4.82 -9.84 17.73
N CYS A 101 -3.88 -9.61 16.81
CA CYS A 101 -4.12 -8.80 15.63
C CYS A 101 -4.79 -9.54 14.46
N GLY A 102 -5.00 -10.85 14.55
CA GLY A 102 -5.65 -11.65 13.49
C GLY A 102 -4.78 -11.91 12.25
N ILE A 103 -3.50 -11.52 12.26
CA ILE A 103 -2.52 -11.79 11.20
C ILE A 103 -1.48 -12.79 11.71
N PRO A 104 -1.35 -13.99 11.12
CA PRO A 104 -0.66 -15.12 11.78
C PRO A 104 0.86 -14.97 11.90
N TRP A 105 1.49 -14.12 11.09
CA TRP A 105 2.93 -13.84 11.21
C TRP A 105 3.26 -12.74 12.22
N TYR A 106 2.26 -12.16 12.88
CA TYR A 106 2.45 -11.14 13.91
C TYR A 106 1.97 -11.61 15.28
N THR A 107 2.82 -11.39 16.29
CA THR A 107 2.49 -11.63 17.70
C THR A 107 2.36 -10.30 18.42
N LEU A 108 1.29 -9.57 18.13
CA LEU A 108 1.02 -8.25 18.70
C LEU A 108 -0.50 -7.98 18.82
N PRO A 109 -0.93 -7.15 19.78
CA PRO A 109 -2.33 -6.74 19.94
C PRO A 109 -2.86 -5.94 18.75
N LYS A 110 -4.18 -5.89 18.57
CA LYS A 110 -4.79 -5.23 17.40
C LYS A 110 -4.46 -3.74 17.31
N LEU A 111 -4.43 -3.00 18.42
CA LEU A 111 -4.04 -1.58 18.42
C LEU A 111 -2.62 -1.38 17.85
N ASP A 112 -1.66 -2.19 18.29
CA ASP A 112 -0.27 -2.12 17.80
C ASP A 112 -0.19 -2.44 16.31
N HIS A 113 -1.04 -3.33 15.82
CA HIS A 113 -1.12 -3.68 14.40
C HIS A 113 -1.64 -2.52 13.55
N VAL A 114 -2.64 -1.79 14.04
CA VAL A 114 -3.16 -0.59 13.36
C VAL A 114 -2.06 0.48 13.28
N ILE A 115 -1.28 0.66 14.34
CA ILE A 115 -0.12 1.57 14.33
C ILE A 115 0.96 1.09 13.36
N LEU A 116 1.24 -0.22 13.33
CA LEU A 116 2.16 -0.83 12.37
C LEU A 116 1.71 -0.56 10.92
N ASN A 117 0.42 -0.72 10.64
CA ASN A 117 -0.14 -0.44 9.32
C ASN A 117 0.05 1.03 8.92
N LEU A 118 -0.25 1.97 9.83
CA LEU A 118 0.01 3.39 9.60
C LEU A 118 1.50 3.68 9.34
N ARG A 119 2.40 3.04 10.08
CA ARG A 119 3.85 3.16 9.88
C ARG A 119 4.28 2.61 8.53
N HIS A 120 3.80 1.43 8.14
CA HIS A 120 4.06 0.80 6.85
C HIS A 120 3.62 1.69 5.69
N LEU A 121 2.38 2.17 5.71
CA LEU A 121 1.87 3.11 4.70
C LEU A 121 2.70 4.39 4.64
N SER A 122 3.08 4.94 5.79
CA SER A 122 3.88 6.17 5.87
C SER A 122 5.29 5.97 5.31
N GLU A 123 5.92 4.83 5.61
CA GLU A 123 7.26 4.48 5.13
C GLU A 123 7.30 4.40 3.60
N HIS A 124 6.39 3.63 3.00
CA HIS A 124 6.34 3.50 1.54
C HIS A 124 5.83 4.77 0.85
N GLY A 125 4.87 5.48 1.46
CA GLY A 125 4.43 6.79 0.97
C GLY A 125 5.58 7.80 0.90
N GLY A 126 6.47 7.80 1.91
CA GLY A 126 7.70 8.60 1.90
C GLY A 126 8.65 8.19 0.76
N GLN A 127 8.96 6.90 0.64
CA GLN A 127 9.84 6.37 -0.42
C GLN A 127 9.36 6.74 -1.83
N LEU A 128 8.05 6.65 -2.07
CA LEU A 128 7.47 7.00 -3.37
C LEU A 128 7.53 8.51 -3.62
N ARG A 129 7.18 9.33 -2.63
CA ARG A 129 7.25 10.79 -2.78
C ARG A 129 8.68 11.27 -3.04
N ASP A 130 9.66 10.69 -2.36
CA ASP A 130 11.07 11.04 -2.56
C ASP A 130 11.51 10.77 -4.01
N ARG A 131 11.12 9.63 -4.59
CA ARG A 131 11.41 9.32 -6.00
C ARG A 131 10.77 10.30 -6.97
N VAL A 132 9.54 10.75 -6.70
CA VAL A 132 8.86 11.76 -7.53
C VAL A 132 9.60 13.11 -7.47
N MET A 133 10.06 13.51 -6.27
CA MET A 133 10.84 14.72 -6.08
C MET A 133 12.22 14.63 -6.75
N GLU A 134 12.91 13.49 -6.67
CA GLU A 134 14.17 13.22 -7.38
C GLU A 134 14.02 13.32 -8.90
N ALA A 135 12.85 12.97 -9.44
CA ALA A 135 12.52 13.13 -10.85
C ALA A 135 12.16 14.58 -11.24
N GLY A 136 12.30 15.54 -10.32
CA GLY A 136 12.09 16.96 -10.56
C GLY A 136 10.62 17.42 -10.46
N VAL A 137 9.72 16.58 -9.93
CA VAL A 137 8.33 16.96 -9.69
C VAL A 137 8.14 17.27 -8.21
N ASP A 138 7.91 18.55 -7.90
CA ASP A 138 7.63 18.95 -6.52
C ASP A 138 6.31 18.34 -6.02
N GLN A 139 6.31 17.93 -4.76
CA GLN A 139 5.18 17.24 -4.13
C GLN A 139 4.74 18.05 -2.91
N ARG A 140 3.65 18.81 -3.06
CA ARG A 140 3.11 19.63 -1.98
C ARG A 140 2.82 18.77 -0.74
N TRP A 141 3.20 19.27 0.43
CA TRP A 141 2.79 18.66 1.70
C TRP A 141 1.26 18.67 1.84
N PHE A 142 0.69 17.52 2.15
CA PHE A 142 -0.75 17.36 2.29
C PHE A 142 -1.15 17.42 3.77
N THR A 143 -1.75 18.54 4.18
CA THR A 143 -2.56 18.59 5.41
C THR A 143 -4.02 18.57 5.00
N ARG A 144 -4.74 17.46 5.23
CA ARG A 144 -6.20 17.51 5.16
C ARG A 144 -6.68 18.38 6.33
N ARG A 145 -7.47 19.40 6.05
CA ARG A 145 -8.28 20.13 7.04
C ARG A 145 -9.69 19.56 7.00
#